data_AF-A0A409X0T2-F1
#
_entry.id   AF-A0A409X0T2-F1
#
_cell.length_a   1.000
_cell.length_b   1.000
_cell.length_c   1.000
_cell.angle_alpha   90.00
_cell.angle_beta   90.00
_cell.angle_gamma   90.00
#
_symmetry.space_group_name_H-M   'P 1'
#
loop_
_entity.id
_entity.type
_entity.pdbx_description
1 polymer ?
#
loop_
_entity_poly.entity_id
_entity_poly.type
_entity_poly.pdbx_seq_one_letter_code
_entity_poly.pdbx_strand_id
1 'polypeptide(L)'
;MVHLSLFSVVLFAGSIVRVAQAAPIELQRRIDQTISAATQPWQQACESAGGSQSTCSGVAVPAFTSLLAEGGICDQQNAADSMIDLAKQLGNDPEMIRLAQIFVQQPRNAPDSLQVPYCQVAPKNAELNGLFHCQFSGSDFTKFSGDQTGNVPLGLTSLNPAGSCPASPDAPVPDGVQLNTLVQSPVANPGDSTGAPTANSTIVDSSTEVTSPASCAIPTAASGPGGSDTFNLPG
;
A
#
# COMPACT_ATOMS: atom_id res chain seq x y z
N MET A 1 -79.05 -31.04 -35.92
CA MET A 1 -79.10 -29.56 -35.74
C MET A 1 -77.91 -29.22 -34.86
N VAL A 2 -76.72 -29.00 -35.40
CA VAL A 2 -76.18 -27.75 -35.98
C VAL A 2 -76.27 -26.56 -35.03
N HIS A 3 -75.10 -25.95 -34.82
CA HIS A 3 -74.74 -24.61 -34.33
C HIS A 3 -74.13 -24.56 -32.93
N LEU A 4 -73.11 -23.76 -32.62
CA LEU A 4 -72.05 -23.02 -33.34
C LEU A 4 -71.22 -22.36 -32.23
N SER A 5 -69.89 -22.32 -32.40
CA SER A 5 -68.85 -21.46 -31.81
C SER A 5 -69.17 -20.50 -30.65
N LEU A 6 -68.23 -20.39 -29.70
CA LEU A 6 -67.57 -19.10 -29.42
C LEU A 6 -66.26 -19.29 -28.63
N PHE A 7 -65.23 -18.65 -29.15
CA PHE A 7 -63.84 -18.59 -28.71
C PHE A 7 -63.72 -17.81 -27.38
N SER A 8 -62.89 -18.30 -26.45
CA SER A 8 -62.32 -17.49 -25.36
C SER A 8 -60.80 -17.60 -25.42
N VAL A 9 -60.21 -16.69 -26.19
CA VAL A 9 -58.77 -16.41 -26.22
C VAL A 9 -58.42 -15.63 -24.96
N VAL A 10 -57.67 -16.24 -24.04
CA VAL A 10 -57.12 -15.57 -22.86
C VAL A 10 -55.90 -14.75 -23.30
N LEU A 11 -56.07 -13.43 -23.34
CA LEU A 11 -55.02 -12.44 -23.56
C LEU A 11 -54.09 -12.37 -22.34
N PHE A 12 -52.89 -12.93 -22.46
CA PHE A 12 -51.77 -12.65 -21.56
C PHE A 12 -51.23 -11.24 -21.90
N ALA A 13 -51.60 -10.25 -21.08
CA ALA A 13 -51.00 -8.93 -21.12
C ALA A 13 -49.57 -9.00 -20.54
N GLY A 14 -48.59 -9.09 -21.44
CA GLY A 14 -47.17 -9.02 -21.10
C GLY A 14 -46.77 -7.59 -20.74
N SER A 15 -46.59 -7.31 -19.44
CA SER A 15 -45.99 -6.08 -18.95
C SER A 15 -44.50 -6.04 -19.34
N ILE A 16 -44.17 -5.22 -20.34
CA ILE A 16 -42.78 -4.95 -20.72
C ILE A 16 -42.20 -4.01 -19.63
N VAL A 17 -41.52 -4.58 -18.64
CA VAL A 17 -40.69 -3.81 -17.71
C VAL A 17 -39.50 -3.26 -18.51
N ARG A 18 -39.58 -1.98 -18.87
CA ARG A 18 -38.45 -1.22 -19.42
C ARG A 18 -37.48 -0.97 -18.28
N VAL A 19 -36.50 -1.84 -18.10
CA VAL A 19 -35.33 -1.55 -17.25
C VAL A 19 -34.59 -0.42 -17.95
N ALA A 20 -34.68 0.80 -17.41
CA ALA A 20 -33.85 1.90 -17.84
C ALA A 20 -32.40 1.53 -17.50
N GLN A 21 -31.66 1.06 -18.50
CA GLN A 21 -30.21 0.95 -18.41
C GLN A 21 -29.69 2.38 -18.36
N ALA A 22 -29.54 2.93 -17.16
CA ALA A 22 -28.68 4.09 -16.97
C ALA A 22 -27.33 3.67 -17.53
N ALA A 23 -26.93 4.24 -18.66
CA ALA A 23 -25.57 4.10 -19.15
C ALA A 23 -24.65 4.49 -17.98
N PRO A 24 -23.66 3.66 -17.62
CA PRO A 24 -22.72 4.03 -16.58
C PRO A 24 -22.18 5.40 -16.95
N ILE A 25 -22.42 6.38 -16.07
CA ILE A 25 -21.71 7.65 -16.17
C ILE A 25 -20.25 7.26 -15.92
N GLU A 26 -19.51 7.06 -17.00
CA GLU A 26 -18.06 7.09 -16.96
C GLU A 26 -17.70 8.53 -16.60
N LEU A 27 -17.76 8.85 -15.30
CA LEU A 27 -16.90 9.91 -14.77
C LEU A 27 -15.53 9.59 -15.37
N GLN A 28 -14.95 10.52 -16.12
CA GLN A 28 -13.59 10.41 -16.64
C GLN A 28 -12.62 10.33 -15.46
N ARG A 29 -12.57 9.15 -14.85
CA ARG A 29 -11.60 8.75 -13.86
C ARG A 29 -10.34 8.46 -14.66
N ARG A 30 -9.41 9.40 -14.63
CA ARG A 30 -8.01 9.07 -14.94
C ARG A 30 -7.47 8.02 -13.95
N ILE A 31 -8.11 7.89 -12.79
CA ILE A 31 -7.66 7.09 -11.66
C ILE A 31 -8.87 6.29 -11.17
N ASP A 32 -9.09 5.12 -11.77
CA ASP A 32 -10.09 4.15 -11.31
C ASP A 32 -9.57 3.35 -10.11
N GLN A 33 -8.96 4.05 -9.15
CA GLN A 33 -8.52 3.39 -7.94
C GLN A 33 -9.73 3.19 -7.04
N THR A 34 -10.05 1.91 -6.81
CA THR A 34 -10.61 1.50 -5.53
C THR A 34 -9.57 1.87 -4.48
N ILE A 35 -9.61 3.10 -3.96
CA ILE A 35 -8.59 3.65 -3.05
C ILE A 35 -8.38 2.76 -1.82
N SER A 36 -9.42 2.05 -1.40
CA SER A 36 -9.32 1.03 -0.34
C SER A 36 -8.39 -0.13 -0.71
N ALA A 37 -8.15 -0.43 -1.98
CA ALA A 37 -7.19 -1.44 -2.41
C ALA A 37 -5.74 -1.06 -2.09
N ALA A 38 -5.43 0.23 -1.89
CA ALA A 38 -4.11 0.67 -1.44
C ALA A 38 -3.84 0.30 0.02
N THR A 39 -4.88 0.21 0.86
CA THR A 39 -4.74 -0.06 2.30
C THR A 39 -5.26 -1.42 2.74
N GLN A 40 -6.00 -2.13 1.88
CA GLN A 40 -6.55 -3.44 2.18
C GLN A 40 -5.48 -4.48 2.57
N PRO A 41 -4.32 -4.61 1.88
CA PRO A 41 -3.27 -5.52 2.33
C PRO A 41 -2.72 -5.16 3.71
N TRP A 42 -2.59 -3.86 4.00
CA TRP A 42 -2.11 -3.40 5.31
C TRP A 42 -3.10 -3.74 6.42
N GLN A 43 -4.39 -3.56 6.16
CA GLN A 43 -5.44 -3.92 7.12
C GLN A 43 -5.43 -5.43 7.41
N GLN A 44 -5.26 -6.27 6.40
CA GLN A 44 -5.14 -7.72 6.56
C GLN A 44 -3.89 -8.12 7.37
N ALA A 45 -2.76 -7.46 7.12
CA ALA A 45 -1.54 -7.65 7.91
C ALA A 45 -1.75 -7.23 9.36
N CYS A 46 -2.43 -6.10 9.61
CA CYS A 46 -2.79 -5.63 10.95
C CYS A 46 -3.65 -6.63 11.73
N GLU A 47 -4.68 -7.19 11.10
CA GLU A 47 -5.54 -8.20 11.72
C GLU A 47 -4.75 -9.48 12.01
N SER A 48 -3.84 -9.87 11.11
CA SER A 48 -2.95 -11.03 11.29
C SER A 48 -1.91 -10.83 12.40
N ALA A 49 -1.47 -9.59 12.63
CA ALA A 49 -0.59 -9.20 13.73
C ALA A 49 -1.31 -9.09 15.10
N GLY A 50 -2.60 -9.45 15.16
CA GLY A 50 -3.39 -9.46 16.39
C GLY A 50 -4.17 -8.18 16.66
N GLY A 51 -4.22 -7.24 15.71
CA GLY A 51 -5.10 -6.08 15.77
C GLY A 51 -6.57 -6.46 15.62
N SER A 52 -7.47 -5.77 16.34
CA SER A 52 -8.90 -5.95 16.12
C SER A 52 -9.34 -5.31 14.79
N GLN A 53 -10.38 -5.87 14.16
CA GLN A 53 -11.00 -5.29 12.96
C GLN A 53 -11.21 -3.78 13.09
N SER A 54 -11.81 -3.33 14.20
CA SER A 54 -12.11 -1.91 14.45
C SER A 54 -10.85 -1.06 14.56
N THR A 55 -9.80 -1.58 15.18
CA THR A 55 -8.51 -0.87 15.32
C THR A 55 -7.84 -0.74 13.95
N CYS A 56 -7.75 -1.83 13.20
CA CYS A 56 -7.12 -1.84 11.88
C CYS A 56 -7.90 -0.96 10.88
N SER A 57 -9.23 -1.09 10.83
CA SER A 57 -10.07 -0.23 9.97
C SER A 57 -10.03 1.24 10.40
N GLY A 58 -9.86 1.51 11.70
CA GLY A 58 -9.75 2.86 12.24
C GLY A 58 -8.52 3.62 11.73
N VAL A 59 -7.48 2.92 11.27
CA VAL A 59 -6.29 3.50 10.63
C VAL A 59 -6.39 3.39 9.10
N ALA A 60 -6.79 2.23 8.57
CA ALA A 60 -6.83 1.98 7.13
C ALA A 60 -7.82 2.87 6.36
N VAL A 61 -8.97 3.21 6.98
CA VAL A 61 -10.00 4.04 6.35
C VAL A 61 -9.54 5.49 6.20
N PRO A 62 -9.11 6.20 7.26
CA PRO A 62 -8.53 7.52 7.10
C PRO A 62 -7.33 7.53 6.13
N ALA A 63 -6.50 6.47 6.16
CA ALA A 63 -5.37 6.37 5.25
C ALA A 63 -5.79 6.36 3.78
N PHE A 64 -6.73 5.53 3.33
CA PHE A 64 -7.10 5.59 1.92
C PHE A 64 -7.77 6.93 1.55
N THR A 65 -8.41 7.62 2.49
CA THR A 65 -9.00 8.94 2.21
C THR A 65 -7.95 10.02 1.96
N SER A 66 -6.73 9.87 2.46
CA SER A 66 -5.64 10.81 2.16
C SER A 66 -5.17 10.73 0.70
N LEU A 67 -5.52 9.66 -0.02
CA LEU A 67 -5.23 9.51 -1.45
C LEU A 67 -6.22 10.27 -2.34
N LEU A 68 -7.29 10.82 -1.77
CA LEU A 68 -8.23 11.66 -2.50
C LEU A 68 -7.58 12.98 -2.92
N ALA A 69 -8.11 13.58 -3.99
CA ALA A 69 -7.62 14.85 -4.53
C ALA A 69 -7.68 16.00 -3.51
N GLU A 70 -8.68 15.98 -2.64
CA GLU A 70 -8.91 16.99 -1.59
C GLU A 70 -8.07 16.76 -0.32
N GLY A 71 -7.26 15.70 -0.25
CA GLY A 71 -6.38 15.47 0.89
C GLY A 71 -5.31 16.58 1.00
N GLY A 72 -4.97 16.96 2.23
CA GLY A 72 -3.88 17.88 2.51
C GLY A 72 -2.52 17.35 2.02
N ILE A 73 -1.56 18.25 1.81
CA ILE A 73 -0.23 17.94 1.26
C ILE A 73 0.50 16.85 2.06
N CYS A 74 0.34 16.83 3.38
CA CYS A 74 1.02 15.88 4.27
C CYS A 74 0.11 14.76 4.80
N ASP A 75 -1.17 14.71 4.41
CA ASP A 75 -2.13 13.77 5.02
C ASP A 75 -1.75 12.31 4.77
N GLN A 76 -1.19 12.00 3.59
CA GLN A 76 -0.73 10.65 3.26
C GLN A 76 0.47 10.22 4.10
N GLN A 77 1.42 11.11 4.34
CA GLN A 77 2.55 10.83 5.21
C GLN A 77 2.08 10.60 6.66
N ASN A 78 1.19 11.45 7.16
CA ASN A 78 0.62 11.31 8.50
C ASN A 78 -0.17 10.00 8.67
N ALA A 79 -0.87 9.57 7.61
CA ALA A 79 -1.56 8.29 7.58
C ALA A 79 -0.58 7.10 7.61
N ALA A 80 0.50 7.15 6.82
CA ALA A 80 1.56 6.14 6.85
C ALA A 80 2.27 6.09 8.21
N ASP A 81 2.49 7.24 8.84
CA ASP A 81 3.01 7.32 10.21
C ASP A 81 2.08 6.62 11.20
N SER A 82 0.77 6.84 11.09
CA SER A 82 -0.23 6.18 11.95
C SER A 82 -0.26 4.66 11.72
N MET A 83 -0.06 4.21 10.48
CA MET A 83 0.09 2.80 10.15
C MET A 83 1.31 2.16 10.84
N ILE A 84 2.46 2.84 10.83
CA ILE A 84 3.67 2.37 11.49
C ILE A 84 3.54 2.41 13.01
N ASP A 85 2.91 3.43 13.58
CA ASP A 85 2.67 3.48 15.02
C ASP A 85 1.89 2.25 15.51
N LEU A 86 0.83 1.88 14.79
CA LEU A 86 0.05 0.70 15.14
C LEU A 86 0.87 -0.58 14.95
N ALA A 87 1.67 -0.68 13.89
CA ALA A 87 2.57 -1.81 13.69
C ALA A 87 3.53 -1.99 14.88
N LYS A 88 4.10 -0.89 15.39
CA LYS A 88 4.98 -0.88 16.57
C LYS A 88 4.25 -1.33 17.84
N GLN A 89 2.99 -0.94 18.01
CA GLN A 89 2.14 -1.39 19.12
C GLN A 89 1.81 -2.89 19.05
N LEU A 90 1.68 -3.43 17.83
CA LEU A 90 1.39 -4.85 17.57
C LEU A 90 2.66 -5.71 17.41
N GLY A 91 3.76 -5.30 18.04
CA GLY A 91 4.99 -6.10 18.09
C GLY A 91 5.99 -5.83 16.97
N ASN A 92 5.90 -4.67 16.29
CA ASN A 92 6.75 -4.28 15.16
C ASN A 92 6.62 -5.24 13.97
N ASP A 93 5.38 -5.55 13.58
CA ASP A 93 5.14 -6.45 12.46
C ASP A 93 5.80 -5.92 11.16
N PRO A 94 6.73 -6.68 10.55
CA PRO A 94 7.51 -6.19 9.41
C PRO A 94 6.66 -6.01 8.15
N GLU A 95 5.58 -6.78 7.99
CA GLU A 95 4.71 -6.68 6.82
C GLU A 95 3.84 -5.43 6.89
N MET A 96 3.30 -5.10 8.07
CA MET A 96 2.62 -3.82 8.29
C MET A 96 3.52 -2.63 7.98
N ILE A 97 4.78 -2.64 8.44
CA ILE A 97 5.74 -1.56 8.18
C ILE A 97 6.05 -1.47 6.69
N ARG A 98 6.36 -2.59 6.04
CA ARG A 98 6.64 -2.65 4.60
C ARG A 98 5.49 -2.09 3.77
N LEU A 99 4.25 -2.46 4.11
CA LEU A 99 3.06 -1.99 3.42
C LEU A 99 2.77 -0.51 3.69
N ALA A 100 3.05 0.01 4.88
CA ALA A 100 2.97 1.45 5.16
C ALA A 100 3.98 2.26 4.33
N GLN A 101 5.20 1.74 4.17
CA GLN A 101 6.23 2.33 3.32
C GLN A 101 5.85 2.31 1.83
N ILE A 102 5.14 1.30 1.35
CA ILE A 102 4.58 1.32 -0.02
C ILE A 102 3.42 2.31 -0.09
N PHE A 103 2.55 2.34 0.92
CA PHE A 103 1.40 3.23 0.96
C PHE A 103 1.81 4.72 0.92
N VAL A 104 2.87 5.15 1.63
CA VAL A 104 3.32 6.55 1.54
C VAL A 104 3.81 6.92 0.14
N GLN A 105 4.21 5.91 -0.63
CA GLN A 105 4.69 6.09 -2.00
C GLN A 105 3.58 5.99 -3.04
N GLN A 106 2.39 5.52 -2.65
CA GLN A 106 1.24 5.39 -3.54
C GLN A 106 0.90 6.74 -4.19
N PRO A 107 0.74 6.82 -5.51
CA PRO A 107 0.31 8.07 -6.14
C PRO A 107 -1.06 8.53 -5.65
N ARG A 108 -1.19 9.84 -5.41
CA ARG A 108 -2.46 10.47 -5.02
C ARG A 108 -3.32 10.80 -6.21
N ASN A 109 -4.64 10.84 -6.00
CA ASN A 109 -5.60 11.18 -7.05
C ASN A 109 -5.41 12.62 -7.54
N ALA A 110 -5.18 12.81 -8.84
CA ALA A 110 -4.98 14.09 -9.50
C ALA A 110 -5.91 14.25 -10.73
N PRO A 111 -7.18 14.65 -10.54
CA PRO A 111 -8.18 14.69 -11.62
C PRO A 111 -7.89 15.77 -12.68
N ASP A 112 -7.07 16.77 -12.36
CA ASP A 112 -6.63 17.85 -13.25
C ASP A 112 -5.39 17.49 -14.07
N SER A 113 -4.87 16.26 -13.92
CA SER A 113 -3.61 15.81 -14.52
C SER A 113 -2.42 16.70 -14.14
N LEU A 114 -2.43 17.37 -12.98
CA LEU A 114 -1.25 18.06 -12.44
C LEU A 114 -0.45 17.12 -11.52
N GLN A 115 0.78 17.47 -11.21
CA GLN A 115 1.52 16.80 -10.15
C GLN A 115 1.00 17.18 -8.77
N VAL A 116 0.97 16.22 -7.84
CA VAL A 116 0.57 16.48 -6.45
C VAL A 116 1.79 16.92 -5.63
N PRO A 117 1.73 18.06 -4.91
CA PRO A 117 2.82 18.53 -4.07
C PRO A 117 3.27 17.52 -3.02
N TYR A 118 4.59 17.43 -2.80
CA TYR A 118 5.22 16.61 -1.78
C TYR A 118 5.16 17.25 -0.39
N CYS A 119 4.93 16.44 0.65
CA CYS A 119 5.07 16.91 2.02
C CYS A 119 6.48 17.45 2.29
N GLN A 120 6.55 18.64 2.89
CA GLN A 120 7.81 19.32 3.23
C GLN A 120 8.14 19.24 4.73
N VAL A 121 7.51 18.31 5.43
CA VAL A 121 7.73 18.04 6.85
C VAL A 121 8.33 16.65 6.98
N ALA A 122 9.32 16.47 7.84
CA ALA A 122 9.91 15.16 8.10
C ALA A 122 8.85 14.20 8.67
N PRO A 123 8.87 12.91 8.31
CA PRO A 123 7.97 11.94 8.90
C PRO A 123 8.26 11.75 10.39
N LYS A 124 7.25 11.33 11.13
CA LYS A 124 7.40 11.04 12.56
C LYS A 124 8.19 9.74 12.77
N ASN A 125 7.95 8.74 11.95
CA ASN A 125 8.58 7.43 12.00
C ASN A 125 9.77 7.36 11.04
N ALA A 126 10.93 6.95 11.56
CA ALA A 126 12.18 6.90 10.81
C ALA A 126 12.14 5.92 9.63
N GLU A 127 11.25 4.93 9.69
CA GLU A 127 10.97 3.98 8.61
C GLU A 127 10.46 4.64 7.32
N LEU A 128 9.97 5.88 7.40
CA LEU A 128 9.52 6.66 6.25
C LEU A 128 10.55 7.67 5.73
N ASN A 129 11.73 7.77 6.35
CA ASN A 129 12.74 8.74 5.95
C ASN A 129 13.15 8.54 4.49
N GLY A 130 13.09 9.62 3.70
CA GLY A 130 13.43 9.60 2.29
C GLY A 130 12.37 8.98 1.37
N LEU A 131 11.22 8.55 1.90
CA LEU A 131 10.08 8.10 1.11
C LEU A 131 9.15 9.28 0.78
N PHE A 132 8.58 9.25 -0.42
CA PHE A 132 7.62 10.23 -0.93
C PHE A 132 6.76 9.59 -2.01
N HIS A 133 5.54 10.10 -2.23
CA HIS A 133 4.64 9.54 -3.24
C HIS A 133 5.22 9.61 -4.65
N CYS A 134 5.00 8.57 -5.45
CA CYS A 134 5.18 8.65 -6.89
C CYS A 134 4.06 9.50 -7.50
N GLN A 135 4.24 9.96 -8.73
CA GLN A 135 3.18 10.58 -9.50
C GLN A 135 2.61 9.58 -10.52
N PHE A 136 1.40 9.87 -11.01
CA PHE A 136 0.85 9.13 -12.14
C PHE A 136 1.51 9.55 -13.45
N SER A 137 1.62 8.61 -14.38
CA SER A 137 2.23 8.81 -15.70
C SER A 137 1.52 9.86 -16.55
N GLY A 138 0.21 10.06 -16.34
CA GLY A 138 -0.61 11.06 -17.01
C GLY A 138 -0.53 12.47 -16.42
N SER A 139 0.30 12.70 -15.39
CA SER A 139 0.52 14.04 -14.83
C SER A 139 1.36 14.91 -15.77
N ASP A 140 1.05 16.21 -15.82
CA ASP A 140 1.88 17.24 -16.44
C ASP A 140 3.09 17.52 -15.56
N PHE A 141 4.23 16.94 -15.91
CA PHE A 141 5.48 17.08 -15.15
C PHE A 141 6.06 18.51 -15.14
N THR A 142 5.43 19.47 -15.82
CA THR A 142 5.81 20.88 -15.79
C THR A 142 4.99 21.70 -14.79
N LYS A 143 3.95 21.11 -14.18
CA LYS A 143 3.02 21.83 -13.29
C LYS A 143 2.66 21.00 -12.06
N PHE A 144 2.54 21.69 -10.94
CA PHE A 144 1.97 21.17 -9.70
C PHE A 144 0.62 21.82 -9.43
N SER A 145 -0.28 21.10 -8.77
CA SER A 145 -1.44 21.70 -8.14
C SER A 145 -1.02 22.57 -6.93
N GLY A 146 -1.84 23.54 -6.53
CA GLY A 146 -1.58 24.37 -5.36
C GLY A 146 -0.56 25.51 -5.56
N ASP A 147 0.06 25.95 -4.45
CA ASP A 147 0.80 27.22 -4.32
C ASP A 147 2.31 27.14 -4.61
N GLN A 148 2.74 26.12 -5.38
CA GLN A 148 4.15 25.84 -5.75
C GLN A 148 5.06 25.44 -4.59
N THR A 149 4.54 25.30 -3.37
CA THR A 149 5.29 24.68 -2.27
C THR A 149 5.33 23.16 -2.45
N GLY A 150 6.47 22.53 -2.20
CA GLY A 150 6.61 21.08 -2.31
C GLY A 150 6.65 20.52 -3.73
N ASN A 151 7.20 21.27 -4.70
CA ASN A 151 7.40 20.78 -6.08
C ASN A 151 8.57 19.77 -6.20
N VAL A 152 9.35 19.60 -5.15
CA VAL A 152 10.45 18.62 -5.06
C VAL A 152 10.33 17.89 -3.72
N PRO A 153 10.61 16.58 -3.65
CA PRO A 153 10.56 15.86 -2.38
C PRO A 153 11.50 16.47 -1.35
N LEU A 154 11.10 16.36 -0.07
CA LEU A 154 11.88 16.90 1.04
C LEU A 154 13.33 16.38 1.01
N GLY A 155 14.28 17.30 1.08
CA GLY A 155 15.71 16.97 1.09
C GLY A 155 16.32 16.70 -0.29
N LEU A 156 15.53 16.74 -1.37
CA LEU A 156 16.04 16.65 -2.74
C LEU A 156 16.08 18.02 -3.42
N THR A 157 16.96 18.17 -4.41
CA THR A 157 17.06 19.36 -5.26
C THR A 157 16.37 19.19 -6.61
N SER A 158 16.20 17.94 -7.05
CA SER A 158 15.48 17.57 -8.26
C SER A 158 15.07 16.10 -8.19
N LEU A 159 14.13 15.70 -9.05
CA LEU A 159 13.68 14.33 -9.21
C LEU A 159 13.83 13.95 -10.68
N ASN A 160 14.61 12.90 -10.97
CA ASN A 160 14.87 12.42 -12.32
C ASN A 160 14.83 10.89 -12.34
N PRO A 161 13.92 10.26 -13.10
CA PRO A 161 12.89 10.88 -13.95
C PRO A 161 11.80 11.59 -13.15
N ALA A 162 11.16 12.60 -13.74
CA ALA A 162 10.06 13.31 -13.08
C ALA A 162 8.90 12.33 -12.75
N GLY A 163 8.32 12.50 -11.56
CA GLY A 163 7.24 11.66 -11.07
C GLY A 163 7.64 10.28 -10.55
N SER A 164 8.94 9.93 -10.58
CA SER A 164 9.44 8.71 -9.94
C SER A 164 9.36 8.80 -8.41
N CYS A 165 9.61 7.68 -7.76
CA CYS A 165 9.71 7.57 -6.31
C CYS A 165 10.71 6.46 -5.98
N PRO A 166 11.12 6.32 -4.72
CA PRO A 166 12.07 5.27 -4.34
C PRO A 166 11.61 3.84 -4.70
N ALA A 167 10.31 3.54 -4.61
CA ALA A 167 9.72 2.28 -5.03
C ALA A 167 9.60 2.10 -6.55
N SER A 168 9.57 3.18 -7.34
CA SER A 168 9.48 3.17 -8.79
C SER A 168 10.52 4.14 -9.36
N PRO A 169 11.81 3.79 -9.31
CA PRO A 169 12.90 4.73 -9.57
C PRO A 169 12.99 5.12 -11.05
N ASP A 170 12.57 4.24 -11.95
CA ASP A 170 12.78 4.41 -13.39
C ASP A 170 11.64 5.12 -14.11
N ALA A 171 10.46 5.24 -13.47
CA ALA A 171 9.28 5.82 -14.09
C ALA A 171 8.19 6.23 -13.08
N PRO A 172 7.31 7.17 -13.44
CA PRO A 172 6.04 7.37 -12.75
C PRO A 172 5.16 6.11 -12.85
N VAL A 173 4.18 6.02 -11.96
CA VAL A 173 3.26 4.88 -11.91
C VAL A 173 2.22 5.00 -13.02
N PRO A 174 1.94 3.94 -13.79
CA PRO A 174 0.88 3.97 -14.80
C PRO A 174 -0.48 4.34 -14.21
N ASP A 175 -1.26 5.11 -14.97
CA ASP A 175 -2.60 5.55 -14.56
C ASP A 175 -3.50 4.35 -14.24
N GLY A 176 -4.26 4.44 -13.15
CA GLY A 176 -5.17 3.38 -12.70
C GLY A 176 -4.50 2.18 -12.03
N VAL A 177 -3.17 2.14 -11.91
CA VAL A 177 -2.46 1.02 -11.27
C VAL A 177 -2.15 1.33 -9.80
N GLN A 178 -2.31 0.33 -8.93
CA GLN A 178 -1.93 0.42 -7.52
C GLN A 178 -0.44 0.08 -7.37
N LEU A 179 0.32 0.92 -6.66
CA LEU A 179 1.77 0.72 -6.52
C LEU A 179 2.10 -0.64 -5.89
N ASN A 180 1.31 -1.07 -4.90
CA ASN A 180 1.47 -2.37 -4.23
C ASN A 180 1.29 -3.60 -5.16
N THR A 181 0.76 -3.43 -6.38
CA THR A 181 0.69 -4.49 -7.39
C THR A 181 1.94 -4.55 -8.28
N LEU A 182 2.69 -3.46 -8.34
CA LEU A 182 3.91 -3.33 -9.14
C LEU A 182 5.16 -3.64 -8.33
N VAL A 183 5.15 -3.34 -7.03
CA VAL A 183 6.34 -3.38 -6.19
C VAL A 183 6.09 -4.18 -4.92
N GLN A 184 7.08 -4.97 -4.53
CA GLN A 184 7.11 -5.69 -3.26
C GLN A 184 8.12 -5.08 -2.28
N SER A 185 9.05 -4.27 -2.78
CA SER A 185 10.00 -3.54 -1.93
C SER A 185 9.68 -2.04 -1.96
N PRO A 186 9.62 -1.37 -0.80
CA PRO A 186 9.42 0.07 -0.76
C PRO A 186 10.67 0.89 -1.11
N VAL A 187 11.86 0.28 -1.02
CA VAL A 187 13.22 0.87 -1.10
C VAL A 187 13.33 2.39 -1.12
N ALA A 188 13.65 3.00 0.03
CA ALA A 188 14.46 4.23 0.09
C ALA A 188 15.88 3.86 0.53
N ASN A 189 16.88 4.05 -0.35
CA ASN A 189 18.28 4.11 0.02
C ASN A 189 19.06 5.02 -0.96
N PRO A 190 19.21 6.33 -0.68
CA PRO A 190 20.05 7.25 -1.47
C PRO A 190 21.55 7.14 -1.11
N GLY A 191 22.06 5.92 -0.91
CA GLY A 191 23.40 5.68 -0.36
C GLY A 191 24.23 4.57 -0.99
N ASP A 192 23.70 3.82 -1.97
CA ASP A 192 24.44 2.70 -2.58
C ASP A 192 24.38 2.74 -4.11
N SER A 193 24.90 3.83 -4.68
CA SER A 193 25.29 3.86 -6.09
C SER A 193 26.65 3.21 -6.27
N THR A 194 26.72 1.89 -6.05
CA THR A 194 27.80 1.06 -6.58
C THR A 194 27.18 -0.18 -7.19
N GLY A 195 27.15 -0.21 -8.53
CA GLY A 195 26.42 -1.20 -9.30
C GLY A 195 26.88 -2.65 -9.06
N ALA A 196 25.91 -3.56 -9.17
CA ALA A 196 26.16 -4.94 -9.55
C ALA A 196 25.05 -5.36 -10.53
N PRO A 197 25.39 -5.94 -11.70
CA PRO A 197 24.40 -6.38 -12.65
C PRO A 197 23.65 -7.60 -12.12
N THR A 198 22.35 -7.60 -12.37
CA THR A 198 21.41 -8.71 -12.17
C THR A 198 21.97 -9.99 -12.81
N ALA A 199 22.37 -10.95 -11.97
CA ALA A 199 22.67 -12.30 -12.44
C ALA A 199 21.36 -13.05 -12.70
N ASN A 200 21.05 -13.20 -13.98
CA ASN A 200 20.01 -14.06 -14.50
C ASN A 200 20.27 -15.52 -14.04
N SER A 201 19.47 -16.02 -13.10
CA SER A 201 19.56 -17.41 -12.64
C SER A 201 19.08 -18.34 -13.76
N THR A 202 20.04 -18.95 -14.44
CA THR A 202 19.82 -20.11 -15.30
C THR A 202 19.74 -21.32 -14.40
N ILE A 203 18.60 -21.99 -14.41
CA ILE A 203 18.37 -23.27 -13.73
C ILE A 203 19.31 -24.30 -14.33
N VAL A 204 20.23 -24.84 -13.53
CA VAL A 204 20.95 -26.06 -13.87
C VAL A 204 20.74 -27.07 -12.74
N ASP A 205 19.92 -28.05 -13.07
CA ASP A 205 19.69 -29.30 -12.39
C ASP A 205 20.99 -30.12 -12.30
N SER A 206 21.34 -30.61 -11.11
CA SER A 206 22.15 -31.82 -10.94
C SER A 206 22.03 -32.32 -9.50
N SER A 207 21.33 -33.44 -9.40
CA SER A 207 21.26 -34.32 -8.25
C SER A 207 22.65 -34.90 -7.91
N THR A 208 23.00 -34.98 -6.62
CA THR A 208 23.86 -36.07 -6.11
C THR A 208 23.70 -36.25 -4.61
N GLU A 209 23.79 -37.51 -4.24
CA GLU A 209 23.30 -38.19 -3.05
C GLU A 209 24.29 -38.20 -1.87
N VAL A 210 23.72 -38.33 -0.65
CA VAL A 210 24.19 -38.92 0.64
C VAL A 210 25.68 -38.85 1.03
N THR A 211 25.97 -38.44 2.29
CA THR A 211 26.57 -39.33 3.33
C THR A 211 26.44 -38.70 4.73
N SER A 212 25.87 -39.45 5.68
CA SER A 212 25.83 -39.18 7.13
C SER A 212 27.15 -39.63 7.79
N PRO A 213 27.59 -39.04 8.91
CA PRO A 213 27.51 -39.84 10.14
C PRO A 213 27.20 -39.04 11.41
N ALA A 214 26.59 -39.77 12.35
CA ALA A 214 26.38 -39.43 13.74
C ALA A 214 27.69 -39.38 14.55
N SER A 215 27.74 -38.55 15.60
CA SER A 215 28.14 -39.02 16.94
C SER A 215 27.85 -38.02 18.06
N CYS A 216 27.56 -38.60 19.23
CA CYS A 216 27.17 -38.01 20.51
C CYS A 216 28.24 -37.16 21.20
N ALA A 217 27.81 -36.15 21.97
CA ALA A 217 28.26 -35.94 23.36
C ALA A 217 27.38 -34.91 24.12
N ILE A 218 26.87 -35.33 25.27
CA ILE A 218 26.35 -34.58 26.45
C ILE A 218 27.09 -35.23 27.65
N PRO A 219 27.27 -34.68 28.88
CA PRO A 219 26.82 -33.42 29.50
C PRO A 219 27.98 -32.59 30.13
N THR A 220 27.68 -31.45 30.77
CA THR A 220 27.95 -31.22 32.22
C THR A 220 27.26 -29.93 32.68
N ALA A 221 26.46 -30.05 33.74
CA ALA A 221 25.81 -28.96 34.47
C ALA A 221 26.76 -28.35 35.51
N ALA A 222 26.64 -27.04 35.76
CA ALA A 222 27.12 -26.42 36.99
C ALA A 222 26.11 -25.39 37.48
N SER A 223 25.52 -25.70 38.64
CA SER A 223 24.64 -24.87 39.44
C SER A 223 25.46 -23.91 40.30
N GLY A 224 24.98 -22.67 40.48
CA GLY A 224 25.51 -21.70 41.44
C GLY A 224 24.42 -20.70 41.85
N PRO A 225 24.11 -20.53 43.16
CA PRO A 225 22.95 -19.76 43.63
C PRO A 225 23.31 -18.35 44.12
N GLY A 226 22.29 -17.49 44.24
CA GLY A 226 22.21 -16.49 45.30
C GLY A 226 22.34 -15.03 44.86
N GLY A 227 21.24 -14.29 44.98
CA GLY A 227 21.22 -12.83 44.82
C GLY A 227 19.80 -12.27 44.94
N SER A 228 19.25 -12.27 46.16
CA SER A 228 18.01 -11.58 46.50
C SER A 228 18.32 -10.11 46.81
N ASP A 229 17.99 -9.20 45.88
CA ASP A 229 18.01 -7.76 46.16
C ASP A 229 16.59 -7.22 46.35
N THR A 230 16.36 -6.89 47.62
CA THR A 230 15.32 -6.09 48.23
C THR A 230 15.09 -4.78 47.47
N PHE A 231 13.90 -4.57 46.88
CA PHE A 231 13.47 -3.26 46.40
C PHE A 231 12.56 -2.59 47.44
N ASN A 232 13.08 -1.50 47.99
CA ASN A 232 12.50 -0.64 49.01
C ASN A 232 11.71 0.49 48.31
N LEU A 233 10.42 0.66 48.64
CA LEU A 233 9.59 1.79 48.21
C LEU A 233 9.55 2.86 49.32
N PRO A 234 9.83 4.14 49.02
CA PRO A 234 9.38 5.24 49.85
C PRO A 234 8.15 5.94 49.25
N GLY A 235 7.16 6.16 50.12
CA GLY A 235 6.34 7.40 50.23
C GLY A 235 5.59 7.90 49.01
#